data_AF-A0A2W6XSN1-F1
#
_entry.id   AF-A0A2W6XSN1-F1
#
_cell.length_a   1.000
_cell.length_b   1.000
_cell.length_c   1.000
_cell.angle_alpha   90.00
_cell.angle_beta   90.00
_cell.angle_gamma   90.00
#
_symmetry.space_group_name_H-M   'P 1'
#
loop_
_entity.id
_entity.type
_entity.pdbx_description
1 polymer ?
#
loop_
_entity_poly.entity_id
_entity_poly.type
_entity_poly.pdbx_seq_one_letter_code
_entity_poly.pdbx_strand_id
1 'polypeptide(L)'
;MTELKKEKILSKLMEEKFNSLFKEFLNTRNNNFTTVNTASILLFKEYLKRMRLWYEKLDLLDRWFYIYRLDDGHNILKLFAPELLNNIKTLDDFKNQYYNGLYTTSLRNELNVSILYGYLCWELFKDYPQLDEFRNLVDPYEPVIKILQRGNNIRRGEMKTIEIDNQIVFNDFDFEKVYLPSFNDEFLDFVNNKSARLADSGIPNPERVDELWEEFQKDNGNK
;
A
#
# COMPACT_ATOMS: atom_id res chain seq x y z
N MET A 1 -26.58 30.44 -7.96
CA MET A 1 -26.45 28.97 -7.84
C MET A 1 -26.54 28.64 -6.35
N THR A 2 -27.46 27.78 -5.92
CA THR A 2 -27.66 27.44 -4.49
C THR A 2 -26.51 26.58 -3.97
N GLU A 3 -26.21 26.62 -2.66
CA GLU A 3 -25.14 25.81 -2.06
C GLU A 3 -25.31 24.31 -2.31
N LEU A 4 -26.55 23.82 -2.20
CA LEU A 4 -26.91 22.44 -2.52
C LEU A 4 -26.55 22.02 -3.97
N LYS A 5 -26.59 22.97 -4.93
CA LYS A 5 -26.16 22.69 -6.31
C LYS A 5 -24.64 22.59 -6.42
N LYS A 6 -23.88 23.37 -5.64
CA LYS A 6 -22.42 23.32 -5.63
C LYS A 6 -21.92 22.01 -5.01
N GLU A 7 -22.50 21.59 -3.90
CA GLU A 7 -22.15 20.31 -3.25
C GLU A 7 -22.39 19.11 -4.15
N LYS A 8 -23.54 19.07 -4.85
CA LYS A 8 -23.84 18.00 -5.82
C LYS A 8 -22.84 17.95 -6.98
N ILE A 9 -22.41 19.11 -7.48
CA ILE A 9 -21.41 19.17 -8.56
C ILE A 9 -20.06 18.67 -8.05
N LEU A 10 -19.65 19.12 -6.86
CA LEU A 10 -18.38 18.71 -6.26
C LEU A 10 -18.33 17.21 -6.01
N SER A 11 -19.36 16.63 -5.38
CA SER A 11 -19.44 15.19 -5.12
C SER A 11 -19.34 14.37 -6.42
N LYS A 12 -20.02 14.80 -7.48
CA LYS A 12 -19.93 14.14 -8.79
C LYS A 12 -18.51 14.18 -9.38
N LEU A 13 -17.85 15.34 -9.32
CA LEU A 13 -16.46 15.48 -9.83
C LEU A 13 -15.48 14.60 -9.04
N MET A 14 -15.63 14.54 -7.72
CA MET A 14 -14.80 13.70 -6.86
C MET A 14 -14.99 12.22 -7.15
N GLU A 15 -16.24 11.79 -7.37
CA GLU A 15 -16.55 10.42 -7.77
C GLU A 15 -15.95 10.06 -9.15
N GLU A 16 -16.04 10.95 -10.13
CA GLU A 16 -15.45 10.77 -11.45
C GLU A 16 -13.92 10.62 -11.36
N LYS A 17 -13.24 11.49 -10.60
CA LYS A 17 -11.79 11.42 -10.38
C LYS A 17 -11.39 10.14 -9.64
N PHE A 18 -12.11 9.78 -8.58
CA PHE A 18 -11.89 8.52 -7.85
C PHE A 18 -12.00 7.30 -8.78
N ASN A 19 -13.03 7.26 -9.62
CA ASN A 19 -13.22 6.17 -10.58
C ASN A 19 -12.13 6.15 -11.67
N SER A 20 -11.59 7.31 -12.08
CA SER A 20 -10.45 7.37 -13.00
C SER A 20 -9.20 6.76 -12.37
N LEU A 21 -8.84 7.18 -11.16
CA LEU A 21 -7.69 6.66 -10.42
C LEU A 21 -7.77 5.15 -10.24
N PHE A 22 -8.97 4.64 -9.92
CA PHE A 22 -9.19 3.20 -9.80
C PHE A 22 -8.98 2.45 -11.13
N LYS A 23 -9.48 2.98 -12.25
CA LYS A 23 -9.25 2.39 -13.58
C LYS A 23 -7.77 2.43 -13.98
N GLU A 24 -7.08 3.52 -13.71
CA GLU A 24 -5.65 3.66 -13.95
C GLU A 24 -4.86 2.61 -13.15
N PHE A 25 -5.17 2.44 -11.87
CA PHE A 25 -4.58 1.39 -11.05
C PHE A 25 -4.79 0.00 -11.68
N LEU A 26 -6.01 -0.33 -12.10
CA LEU A 26 -6.31 -1.63 -12.74
C LEU A 26 -5.49 -1.85 -14.02
N ASN A 27 -5.26 -0.81 -14.81
CA ASN A 27 -4.46 -0.89 -16.04
C ASN A 27 -2.96 -1.12 -15.76
N THR A 28 -2.45 -0.69 -14.61
CA THR A 28 -1.05 -0.89 -14.21
C THR A 28 -0.78 -2.26 -13.58
N ARG A 29 -1.84 -3.03 -13.29
CA ARG A 29 -1.72 -4.27 -12.55
C ARG A 29 -1.28 -5.43 -13.42
N ASN A 30 -0.19 -6.08 -13.01
CA ASN A 30 0.25 -7.35 -13.54
C ASN A 30 -0.65 -8.48 -13.00
N ASN A 31 -1.23 -9.25 -13.91
CA ASN A 31 -2.07 -10.40 -13.56
C ASN A 31 -1.27 -11.71 -13.44
N ASN A 32 0.05 -11.68 -13.68
CA ASN A 32 0.91 -12.84 -13.56
C ASN A 32 1.32 -13.04 -12.11
N PHE A 33 0.83 -14.13 -11.51
CA PHE A 33 1.16 -14.50 -10.13
C PHE A 33 2.58 -15.07 -10.06
N THR A 34 3.46 -14.46 -9.26
CA THR A 34 4.77 -15.04 -8.93
C THR A 34 4.68 -15.79 -7.60
N THR A 35 5.16 -17.02 -7.56
CA THR A 35 5.18 -17.85 -6.35
C THR A 35 6.23 -17.42 -5.33
N VAL A 36 7.22 -16.64 -5.76
CA VAL A 36 8.23 -16.01 -4.89
C VAL A 36 7.87 -14.53 -4.70
N ASN A 37 7.77 -14.10 -3.44
CA ASN A 37 7.24 -12.80 -3.07
C ASN A 37 8.09 -12.09 -1.99
N THR A 38 9.36 -12.46 -1.85
CA THR A 38 10.31 -11.83 -0.92
C THR A 38 10.31 -10.31 -1.05
N ALA A 39 10.35 -9.79 -2.28
CA ALA A 39 10.32 -8.36 -2.54
C ALA A 39 9.02 -7.71 -2.03
N SER A 40 7.89 -8.41 -2.15
CA SER A 40 6.58 -7.94 -1.67
C SER A 40 6.52 -7.90 -0.13
N ILE A 41 7.21 -8.82 0.55
CA ILE A 41 7.39 -8.77 2.01
C ILE A 41 8.22 -7.56 2.42
N LEU A 42 9.32 -7.27 1.72
CA LEU A 42 10.13 -6.08 1.98
C LEU A 42 9.36 -4.79 1.71
N LEU A 43 8.60 -4.72 0.61
CA LEU A 43 7.71 -3.61 0.30
C LEU A 43 6.67 -3.39 1.41
N PHE A 44 6.11 -4.46 1.98
CA PHE A 44 5.13 -4.32 3.07
C PHE A 44 5.77 -3.83 4.37
N LYS A 45 7.00 -4.26 4.67
CA LYS A 45 7.76 -3.71 5.81
C LYS A 45 8.06 -2.23 5.62
N GLU A 46 8.46 -1.82 4.42
CA GLU A 46 8.65 -0.40 4.08
C GLU A 46 7.33 0.40 4.18
N TYR A 47 6.20 -0.18 3.75
CA TYR A 47 4.87 0.39 3.96
C TYR A 47 4.58 0.64 5.45
N LEU A 48 4.78 -0.36 6.31
CA LEU A 48 4.58 -0.22 7.76
C LEU A 48 5.47 0.88 8.35
N LYS A 49 6.75 0.94 7.95
CA LYS A 49 7.68 1.99 8.37
C LYS A 49 7.17 3.38 8.00
N ARG A 50 6.76 3.58 6.73
CA ARG A 50 6.24 4.89 6.27
C ARG A 50 4.92 5.24 6.95
N MET A 51 3.99 4.30 7.08
CA MET A 51 2.74 4.51 7.83
C MET A 51 3.00 4.90 9.27
N ARG A 52 4.00 4.30 9.94
CA ARG A 52 4.34 4.68 11.30
C ARG A 52 4.86 6.11 11.40
N LEU A 53 5.72 6.55 10.47
CA LEU A 53 6.17 7.94 10.42
C LEU A 53 4.99 8.91 10.31
N TRP A 54 3.94 8.54 9.57
CA TRP A 54 2.70 9.30 9.52
C TRP A 54 1.95 9.29 10.84
N TYR A 55 1.78 8.13 11.48
CA TYR A 55 1.17 8.05 12.82
C TYR A 55 1.95 8.87 13.86
N GLU A 56 3.28 8.90 13.80
CA GLU A 56 4.13 9.74 14.65
C GLU A 56 3.90 11.22 14.40
N LYS A 57 3.83 11.63 13.14
CA LYS A 57 3.65 13.03 12.77
C LYS A 57 2.26 13.57 13.07
N LEU A 58 1.27 12.69 13.12
CA LEU A 58 -0.11 13.00 13.46
C LEU A 58 -0.41 12.90 14.97
N ASP A 59 0.59 12.54 15.79
CA ASP A 59 0.41 12.28 17.23
C ASP A 59 -0.64 11.17 17.50
N LEU A 60 -0.57 10.09 16.71
CA LEU A 60 -1.49 8.95 16.74
C LEU A 60 -0.79 7.62 17.08
N LEU A 61 0.44 7.65 17.60
CA LEU A 61 1.22 6.43 17.89
C LEU A 61 0.49 5.45 18.83
N ASP A 62 -0.30 5.95 19.78
CA ASP A 62 -1.15 5.16 20.68
C ASP A 62 -2.15 4.28 19.92
N ARG A 63 -2.53 4.70 18.71
CA ARG A 63 -3.45 3.98 17.80
C ARG A 63 -2.74 3.12 16.78
N TRP A 64 -1.41 3.01 16.78
CA TRP A 64 -0.63 2.25 15.79
C TRP A 64 -1.17 0.83 15.58
N PHE A 65 -1.60 0.15 16.66
CA PHE A 65 -2.17 -1.19 16.59
C PHE A 65 -3.44 -1.32 15.72
N TYR A 66 -4.07 -0.22 15.33
CA TYR A 66 -5.24 -0.20 14.45
C TYR A 66 -4.89 -0.68 13.05
N ILE A 67 -3.66 -0.48 12.58
CA ILE A 67 -3.19 -0.96 11.27
C ILE A 67 -3.27 -2.49 11.13
N TYR A 68 -3.30 -3.23 12.25
CA TYR A 68 -3.44 -4.69 12.25
C TYR A 68 -4.87 -5.17 12.49
N ARG A 69 -5.75 -4.29 13.00
CA ARG A 69 -7.07 -4.68 13.54
C ARG A 69 -8.25 -4.11 12.75
N LEU A 70 -8.08 -2.94 12.15
CA LEU A 70 -9.15 -2.17 11.53
C LEU A 70 -8.81 -1.89 10.07
N ASP A 71 -9.80 -1.96 9.20
CA ASP A 71 -9.63 -1.59 7.79
C ASP A 71 -9.25 -0.12 7.65
N ASP A 72 -9.86 0.75 8.47
CA ASP A 72 -9.59 2.18 8.50
C ASP A 72 -8.19 2.52 9.03
N GLY A 73 -7.51 1.60 9.71
CA GLY A 73 -6.13 1.79 10.18
C GLY A 73 -5.14 2.03 9.05
N HIS A 74 -5.51 1.66 7.82
CA HIS A 74 -4.72 1.88 6.61
C HIS A 74 -5.02 3.22 5.92
N ASN A 75 -6.05 3.96 6.33
CA ASN A 75 -6.43 5.22 5.68
C ASN A 75 -6.07 6.44 6.54
N ILE A 76 -4.91 7.04 6.25
CA ILE A 76 -4.41 8.23 6.97
C ILE A 76 -5.40 9.40 6.93
N LEU A 77 -6.07 9.62 5.80
CA LEU A 77 -7.04 10.72 5.67
C LEU A 77 -8.25 10.49 6.57
N LYS A 78 -8.67 9.24 6.76
CA LYS A 78 -9.75 8.91 7.71
C LYS A 78 -9.36 9.24 9.16
N LEU A 79 -8.07 9.12 9.48
CA LEU A 79 -7.55 9.35 10.83
C LEU A 79 -7.32 10.85 11.13
N PHE A 80 -6.85 11.61 10.14
CA PHE A 80 -6.43 12.99 10.30
C PHE A 80 -7.45 14.02 9.77
N ALA A 81 -8.00 13.80 8.59
CA ALA A 81 -8.87 14.75 7.87
C ALA A 81 -10.14 14.05 7.33
N PRO A 82 -10.96 13.43 8.21
CA PRO A 82 -12.11 12.64 7.79
C PRO A 82 -13.15 13.45 6.99
N GLU A 83 -13.20 14.77 7.18
CA GLU A 83 -14.10 15.68 6.48
C GLU A 83 -13.82 15.78 4.97
N LEU A 84 -12.57 15.54 4.55
CA LEU A 84 -12.24 15.44 3.12
C LEU A 84 -13.00 14.29 2.46
N LEU A 85 -13.31 13.25 3.23
CA LEU A 85 -13.95 12.04 2.73
C LEU A 85 -15.49 12.16 2.64
N ASN A 86 -16.09 13.28 3.05
CA ASN A 86 -17.56 13.44 3.06
C ASN A 86 -18.20 13.39 1.66
N ASN A 87 -17.44 13.72 0.61
CA ASN A 87 -17.92 13.81 -0.77
C ASN A 87 -17.50 12.64 -1.66
N ILE A 88 -16.86 11.62 -1.07
CA ILE A 88 -16.48 10.39 -1.77
C ILE A 88 -17.32 9.23 -1.26
N LYS A 89 -17.40 8.16 -2.06
CA LYS A 89 -18.00 6.89 -1.64
C LYS A 89 -17.33 6.37 -0.38
N THR A 90 -18.08 5.73 0.52
CA THR A 90 -17.50 5.12 1.71
C THR A 90 -16.70 3.87 1.36
N LEU A 91 -15.88 3.36 2.30
CA LEU A 91 -15.20 2.08 2.12
C LEU A 91 -16.20 0.94 1.88
N ASP A 92 -17.33 0.93 2.57
CA ASP A 92 -18.36 -0.11 2.41
C ASP A 92 -19.05 -0.02 1.05
N ASP A 93 -19.36 1.18 0.57
CA ASP A 93 -19.88 1.39 -0.78
C ASP A 93 -18.86 0.94 -1.84
N PHE A 94 -17.58 1.26 -1.63
CA PHE A 94 -16.51 0.82 -2.51
C PHE A 94 -16.36 -0.70 -2.52
N LYS A 95 -16.36 -1.35 -1.35
CA LYS A 95 -16.37 -2.82 -1.23
C LYS A 95 -17.54 -3.44 -1.98
N ASN A 96 -18.75 -2.92 -1.78
CA ASN A 96 -19.95 -3.41 -2.46
C ASN A 96 -19.84 -3.27 -3.99
N GLN A 97 -19.40 -2.12 -4.50
CA GLN A 97 -19.17 -1.93 -5.93
C GLN A 97 -18.07 -2.86 -6.46
N TYR A 98 -17.00 -3.03 -5.69
CA TYR A 98 -15.84 -3.84 -6.04
C TYR A 98 -16.19 -5.34 -6.15
N TYR A 99 -16.89 -5.88 -5.16
CA TYR A 99 -17.28 -7.29 -5.13
C TYR A 99 -18.35 -7.64 -6.17
N ASN A 100 -19.26 -6.70 -6.46
CA ASN A 100 -20.29 -6.88 -7.48
C ASN A 100 -19.75 -6.72 -8.92
N GLY A 101 -18.54 -6.16 -9.10
CA GLY A 101 -17.95 -5.82 -10.39
C GLY A 101 -17.12 -6.90 -11.10
N LEU A 102 -17.06 -8.15 -10.60
CA LEU A 102 -16.27 -9.26 -11.19
C LEU A 102 -14.75 -8.97 -11.37
N TYR A 103 -14.16 -8.12 -10.53
CA TYR A 103 -12.70 -7.96 -10.53
C TYR A 103 -12.04 -9.22 -9.94
N THR A 104 -10.93 -9.64 -10.55
CA THR A 104 -10.20 -10.92 -10.38
C THR A 104 -10.10 -11.45 -8.93
N THR A 105 -10.02 -12.77 -8.76
CA THR A 105 -9.99 -13.48 -7.46
C THR A 105 -8.94 -12.99 -6.46
N SER A 106 -7.79 -12.49 -6.92
CA SER A 106 -6.68 -12.05 -6.06
C SER A 106 -7.02 -10.82 -5.21
N LEU A 107 -7.68 -9.80 -5.78
CA LEU A 107 -8.09 -8.61 -5.00
C LEU A 107 -9.38 -8.80 -4.19
N ARG A 108 -9.97 -10.01 -4.13
CA ARG A 108 -11.16 -10.24 -3.28
C ARG A 108 -10.87 -10.19 -1.78
N ASN A 109 -9.61 -10.04 -1.38
CA ASN A 109 -9.24 -9.87 0.01
C ASN A 109 -9.71 -8.51 0.56
N GLU A 110 -10.43 -8.52 1.70
CA GLU A 110 -10.90 -7.30 2.37
C GLU A 110 -9.76 -6.31 2.68
N LEU A 111 -8.57 -6.80 3.03
CA LEU A 111 -7.42 -5.97 3.33
C LEU A 111 -6.86 -5.29 2.08
N ASN A 112 -6.74 -6.01 0.97
CA ASN A 112 -6.34 -5.43 -0.32
C ASN A 112 -7.28 -4.28 -0.72
N VAL A 113 -8.59 -4.49 -0.59
CA VAL A 113 -9.60 -3.47 -0.93
C VAL A 113 -9.47 -2.25 -0.02
N SER A 114 -9.24 -2.47 1.28
CA SER A 114 -9.08 -1.38 2.26
C SER A 114 -7.82 -0.55 2.01
N ILE A 115 -6.70 -1.20 1.72
CA ILE A 115 -5.44 -0.53 1.35
C ILE A 115 -5.62 0.26 0.04
N LEU A 116 -6.21 -0.36 -0.97
CA LEU A 116 -6.46 0.30 -2.26
C LEU A 116 -7.38 1.52 -2.08
N TYR A 117 -8.43 1.40 -1.28
CA TYR A 117 -9.30 2.53 -0.96
C TYR A 117 -8.52 3.67 -0.28
N GLY A 118 -7.68 3.37 0.72
CA GLY A 118 -6.82 4.36 1.38
C GLY A 118 -5.90 5.08 0.40
N TYR A 119 -5.26 4.35 -0.52
CA TYR A 119 -4.44 4.92 -1.59
C TYR A 119 -5.24 5.80 -2.55
N LEU A 120 -6.43 5.36 -2.99
CA LEU A 120 -7.25 6.16 -3.90
C LEU A 120 -7.71 7.48 -3.24
N CYS A 121 -8.01 7.44 -1.94
CA CYS A 121 -8.27 8.66 -1.17
C CYS A 121 -7.01 9.53 -1.12
N TRP A 122 -5.85 8.95 -0.82
CA TRP A 122 -4.57 9.66 -0.79
C TRP A 122 -4.27 10.38 -2.11
N GLU A 123 -4.33 9.68 -3.25
CA GLU A 123 -4.10 10.28 -4.58
C GLU A 123 -5.08 11.41 -4.91
N LEU A 124 -6.31 11.32 -4.40
CA LEU A 124 -7.32 12.33 -4.63
C LEU A 124 -7.03 13.62 -3.87
N PHE A 125 -6.47 13.51 -2.67
CA PHE A 125 -6.34 14.60 -1.70
C PHE A 125 -4.91 15.02 -1.37
N LYS A 126 -3.85 14.32 -1.80
CA LYS A 126 -2.46 14.60 -1.41
C LYS A 126 -1.97 16.04 -1.64
N ASP A 127 -2.62 16.75 -2.57
CA ASP A 127 -2.33 18.16 -2.89
C ASP A 127 -3.26 19.17 -2.18
N TYR A 128 -4.10 18.71 -1.25
CA TYR A 128 -5.02 19.59 -0.52
C TYR A 128 -4.28 20.40 0.56
N PRO A 129 -4.70 21.65 0.84
CA PRO A 129 -4.03 22.51 1.81
C PRO A 129 -3.89 21.92 3.22
N GLN A 130 -4.83 21.08 3.65
CA GLN A 130 -4.77 20.38 4.94
C GLN A 130 -3.52 19.49 5.09
N LEU A 131 -2.88 19.10 3.99
CA LEU A 131 -1.69 18.25 3.98
C LEU A 131 -0.39 19.04 3.77
N ASP A 132 -0.46 20.37 3.67
CA ASP A 132 0.68 21.21 3.34
C ASP A 132 1.82 21.09 4.36
N GLU A 133 1.50 20.93 5.65
CA GLU A 133 2.48 20.74 6.71
C GLU A 133 3.21 19.39 6.64
N PHE A 134 2.65 18.42 5.92
CA PHE A 134 3.18 17.06 5.76
C PHE A 134 3.86 16.82 4.41
N ARG A 135 4.00 17.85 3.55
CA ARG A 135 4.62 17.69 2.21
C ARG A 135 6.05 17.13 2.23
N ASN A 136 6.75 17.24 3.36
CA ASN A 136 8.08 16.68 3.55
C ASN A 136 8.06 15.18 3.93
N LEU A 137 6.89 14.60 4.21
CA LEU A 137 6.75 13.18 4.48
C LEU A 137 6.67 12.40 3.17
N VAL A 138 7.28 11.22 3.18
CA VAL A 138 7.22 10.28 2.07
C VAL A 138 5.82 9.72 1.89
N ASP A 139 5.47 9.41 0.64
CA ASP A 139 4.21 8.74 0.31
C ASP A 139 4.11 7.41 1.09
N PRO A 140 3.09 7.25 1.94
CA PRO A 140 2.96 6.06 2.76
C PRO A 140 2.47 4.86 1.97
N TYR A 141 1.75 5.03 0.86
CA TYR A 141 1.08 3.97 0.11
C TYR A 141 1.90 3.42 -1.07
N GLU A 142 2.85 4.18 -1.58
CA GLU A 142 3.70 3.77 -2.71
C GLU A 142 4.23 2.32 -2.59
N PRO A 143 4.80 1.87 -1.45
CA PRO A 143 5.32 0.51 -1.35
C PRO A 143 4.21 -0.56 -1.42
N VAL A 144 3.07 -0.32 -0.76
CA VAL A 144 1.99 -1.32 -0.67
C VAL A 144 1.18 -1.41 -1.96
N ILE A 145 1.06 -0.32 -2.70
CA ILE A 145 0.43 -0.33 -4.02
C ILE A 145 1.29 -1.06 -5.04
N LYS A 146 2.62 -0.98 -4.92
CA LYS A 146 3.53 -1.79 -5.72
C LYS A 146 3.28 -3.30 -5.55
N ILE A 147 2.97 -3.75 -4.33
CA ILE A 147 2.57 -5.16 -4.06
C ILE A 147 1.31 -5.53 -4.85
N LEU A 148 0.27 -4.69 -4.78
CA LEU A 148 -1.01 -4.98 -5.45
C LEU A 148 -0.87 -4.90 -6.99
N GLN A 149 -0.07 -3.96 -7.50
CA GLN A 149 0.28 -3.83 -8.92
C GLN A 149 1.04 -5.04 -9.43
N ARG A 150 1.89 -5.66 -8.60
CA ARG A 150 2.60 -6.90 -8.94
C ARG A 150 1.71 -8.16 -8.85
N GLY A 151 0.44 -8.00 -8.49
CA GLY A 151 -0.53 -9.10 -8.45
C GLY A 151 -0.52 -9.91 -7.16
N ASN A 152 0.34 -9.56 -6.19
CA ASN A 152 0.43 -10.21 -4.89
C ASN A 152 -0.75 -9.84 -3.99
N ASN A 153 -1.05 -10.70 -3.01
CA ASN A 153 -2.17 -10.53 -2.10
C ASN A 153 -1.73 -10.32 -0.67
N ILE A 154 -2.29 -9.31 -0.02
CA ILE A 154 -2.10 -9.01 1.38
C ILE A 154 -3.36 -9.47 2.11
N ARG A 155 -3.20 -10.27 3.17
CA ARG A 155 -4.32 -10.79 3.96
C ARG A 155 -4.01 -10.74 5.44
N ARG A 156 -5.07 -10.64 6.25
CA ARG A 156 -4.97 -10.91 7.69
C ARG A 156 -4.86 -12.42 7.87
N GLY A 157 -3.79 -12.84 8.54
CA GLY A 157 -3.56 -14.22 8.96
C GLY A 157 -4.11 -14.48 10.36
N GLU A 158 -3.78 -15.65 10.90
CA GLU A 158 -4.13 -16.02 12.28
C GLU A 158 -3.40 -15.13 13.30
N MET A 159 -3.91 -15.05 14.54
CA MET A 159 -3.25 -14.36 15.65
C MET A 159 -2.90 -12.87 15.41
N LYS A 160 -3.69 -12.16 14.58
CA LYS A 160 -3.46 -10.75 14.16
C LYS A 160 -2.22 -10.60 13.27
N THR A 161 -1.86 -11.65 12.54
CA THR A 161 -0.76 -11.56 11.59
C THR A 161 -1.17 -10.92 10.27
N ILE A 162 -0.20 -10.38 9.54
CA ILE A 162 -0.37 -10.06 8.12
C ILE A 162 0.44 -11.06 7.33
N GLU A 163 -0.14 -11.54 6.25
CA GLU A 163 0.47 -12.47 5.31
C GLU A 163 0.47 -11.88 3.91
N ILE A 164 1.50 -12.19 3.14
CA ILE A 164 1.58 -11.90 1.71
C ILE A 164 1.68 -13.22 0.97
N ASP A 165 0.72 -13.48 0.07
CA ASP A 165 0.56 -14.76 -0.63
C ASP A 165 0.79 -16.00 0.25
N ASN A 166 0.18 -15.98 1.44
CA ASN A 166 0.23 -17.01 2.47
C ASN A 166 1.57 -17.15 3.22
N GLN A 167 2.51 -16.22 3.03
CA GLN A 167 3.71 -16.12 3.86
C GLN A 167 3.51 -15.10 4.96
N ILE A 168 3.69 -15.54 6.22
CA ILE A 168 3.58 -14.69 7.40
C ILE A 168 4.70 -13.64 7.40
N VAL A 169 4.36 -12.38 7.65
CA VAL A 169 5.32 -11.26 7.69
C VAL A 169 5.88 -11.00 9.11
N PHE A 170 5.39 -11.66 10.17
CA PHE A 170 5.76 -11.44 11.59
C PHE A 170 7.22 -11.86 11.92
N ASN A 171 7.97 -11.19 12.82
CA ASN A 171 7.68 -10.75 14.20
C ASN A 171 8.45 -9.43 14.58
N ASP A 172 7.98 -8.69 15.60
CA ASP A 172 8.69 -7.60 16.33
C ASP A 172 9.28 -6.40 15.57
N PHE A 173 8.52 -5.35 15.23
CA PHE A 173 9.00 -3.98 14.90
C PHE A 173 10.22 -3.82 13.95
N ASP A 174 10.72 -4.91 13.36
CA ASP A 174 11.97 -4.98 12.62
C ASP A 174 11.80 -4.36 11.24
N PHE A 175 10.56 -4.02 10.88
CA PHE A 175 10.25 -3.12 9.77
C PHE A 175 10.97 -1.78 9.91
N GLU A 176 11.27 -1.31 11.13
CA GLU A 176 12.05 -0.08 11.34
C GLU A 176 13.47 -0.18 10.73
N LYS A 177 14.05 -1.37 10.78
CA LYS A 177 15.41 -1.64 10.27
C LYS A 177 15.41 -1.93 8.78
N VAL A 178 14.24 -2.24 8.20
CA VAL A 178 14.15 -2.47 6.75
C VAL A 178 14.25 -1.15 6.01
N TYR A 179 15.06 -1.18 4.97
CA TYR A 179 15.14 -0.16 3.94
C TYR A 179 15.22 -0.87 2.62
N LEU A 180 14.48 -0.37 1.63
CA LEU A 180 14.52 -0.90 0.28
C LEU A 180 15.00 0.22 -0.66
N PRO A 181 16.19 0.10 -1.26
CA PRO A 181 16.84 1.21 -1.97
C PRO A 181 16.16 1.60 -3.28
N SER A 182 15.28 0.75 -3.81
CA SER A 182 14.53 1.02 -5.04
C SER A 182 13.23 0.22 -5.07
N PHE A 183 12.17 0.81 -5.63
CA PHE A 183 10.90 0.14 -5.93
C PHE A 183 10.73 -0.16 -7.42
N ASN A 184 11.80 -0.01 -8.23
CA ASN A 184 11.73 -0.37 -9.64
C ASN A 184 11.54 -1.88 -9.82
N ASP A 185 10.83 -2.28 -10.87
CA ASP A 185 10.46 -3.69 -11.03
C ASP A 185 11.68 -4.60 -11.25
N GLU A 186 12.71 -4.11 -11.93
CA GLU A 186 13.94 -4.85 -12.19
C GLU A 186 14.65 -5.27 -10.89
N PHE A 187 14.77 -4.37 -9.92
CA PHE A 187 15.39 -4.68 -8.64
C PHE A 187 14.50 -5.59 -7.79
N LEU A 188 13.18 -5.36 -7.78
CA LEU A 188 12.24 -6.23 -7.06
C LEU A 188 12.27 -7.66 -7.61
N ASP A 189 12.35 -7.81 -8.93
CA ASP A 189 12.50 -9.10 -9.60
C ASP A 189 13.85 -9.74 -9.29
N PHE A 190 14.93 -8.95 -9.27
CA PHE A 190 16.25 -9.40 -8.85
C PHE A 190 16.25 -9.97 -7.43
N VAL A 191 15.63 -9.25 -6.47
CA VAL A 191 15.49 -9.70 -5.08
C VAL A 191 14.74 -11.03 -5.01
N ASN A 192 13.61 -11.17 -5.71
CA ASN A 192 12.85 -12.42 -5.74
C ASN A 192 13.70 -13.57 -6.28
N ASN A 193 14.41 -13.36 -7.39
CA ASN A 193 15.23 -14.39 -8.04
C ASN A 193 16.40 -14.87 -7.16
N LYS A 194 17.04 -13.97 -6.42
CA LYS A 194 18.17 -14.29 -5.54
C LYS A 194 17.72 -14.92 -4.23
N SER A 195 16.56 -14.51 -3.70
CA SER A 195 16.08 -14.94 -2.38
C SER A 195 15.34 -16.27 -2.41
N ALA A 196 14.77 -16.68 -3.56
CA ALA A 196 14.19 -18.00 -3.78
C ALA A 196 15.16 -19.17 -3.50
N ARG A 197 16.46 -18.90 -3.42
CA ARG A 197 17.53 -19.89 -3.25
C ARG A 197 17.93 -20.12 -1.78
N LEU A 198 17.37 -19.39 -0.81
CA LEU A 198 17.74 -19.51 0.62
C LEU A 198 16.66 -20.28 1.40
N ALA A 199 17.06 -21.40 2.01
CA ALA A 199 16.14 -22.38 2.61
C ALA A 199 15.59 -22.01 4.01
N ASP A 200 16.12 -20.98 4.67
CA ASP A 200 15.67 -20.55 5.99
C ASP A 200 14.94 -19.20 5.89
N SER A 201 13.59 -19.25 5.85
CA SER A 201 12.63 -18.14 5.71
C SER A 201 12.67 -17.29 4.43
N GLY A 202 13.80 -17.21 3.71
CA GLY A 202 13.91 -16.55 2.40
C GLY A 202 13.68 -15.03 2.39
N ILE A 203 13.60 -14.36 3.56
CA ILE A 203 13.42 -12.90 3.67
C ILE A 203 14.76 -12.25 4.07
N PRO A 204 15.38 -11.41 3.21
CA PRO A 204 16.61 -10.69 3.51
C PRO A 204 16.49 -9.80 4.75
N ASN A 205 17.53 -9.81 5.59
CA ASN A 205 17.76 -8.77 6.60
C ASN A 205 18.33 -7.49 5.92
N PRO A 206 18.46 -6.36 6.64
CA PRO A 206 18.92 -5.09 6.04
C PRO A 206 20.28 -5.19 5.36
N GLU A 207 21.26 -5.82 6.01
CA GLU A 207 22.60 -6.06 5.45
C GLU A 207 22.52 -6.82 4.12
N ARG A 208 21.68 -7.85 4.04
CA ARG A 208 21.49 -8.61 2.80
C ARG A 208 20.76 -7.80 1.73
N VAL A 209 19.86 -6.87 2.10
CA VAL A 209 19.25 -5.96 1.11
C VAL A 209 20.29 -5.03 0.50
N ASP A 210 21.22 -4.52 1.31
CA ASP A 210 22.33 -3.68 0.82
C ASP A 210 23.25 -4.47 -0.11
N GLU A 211 23.61 -5.70 0.26
CA GLU A 211 24.39 -6.59 -0.62
C GLU A 211 23.67 -6.86 -1.94
N LEU A 212 22.37 -7.16 -1.91
CA LEU A 212 21.56 -7.40 -3.12
C LEU A 212 21.50 -6.15 -4.00
N TRP A 213 21.46 -4.96 -3.39
CA TRP A 213 21.50 -3.70 -4.13
C TRP A 213 22.84 -3.48 -4.81
N GLU A 214 23.95 -3.70 -4.11
CA GLU A 214 25.27 -3.62 -4.72
C GLU A 214 25.46 -4.63 -5.85
N GLU A 215 24.99 -5.88 -5.67
CA GLU A 215 24.99 -6.90 -6.73
C GLU A 215 24.19 -6.41 -7.95
N PHE A 216 22.98 -5.89 -7.74
CA PHE A 216 22.12 -5.38 -8.82
C PHE A 216 22.76 -4.20 -9.58
N GLN A 217 23.39 -3.27 -8.86
CA GLN A 217 24.09 -2.14 -9.46
C GLN A 217 25.28 -2.59 -10.30
N LYS A 218 26.03 -3.60 -9.85
CA LYS A 218 27.14 -4.19 -10.62
C LYS A 218 26.65 -4.91 -11.87
N ASP A 219 25.52 -5.61 -11.79
CA ASP A 219 24.94 -6.36 -12.92
C ASP A 219 24.34 -5.43 -14.00
N ASN A 220 23.89 -4.23 -13.62
CA ASN A 220 23.32 -3.25 -14.56
C ASN A 220 24.28 -2.13 -14.99
N GLY A 221 25.35 -1.85 -14.23
CA GLY A 221 26.42 -0.93 -14.65
C GLY A 221 27.39 -1.54 -15.67
N ASN A 222 27.33 -2.86 -15.89
CA ASN A 222 28.12 -3.59 -16.90
C ASN A 222 27.30 -3.91 -18.18
N LYS A 223 26.10 -3.35 -18.32
CA LYS A 223 25.29 -3.38 -19.55
C LYS A 223 25.36 -2.03 -20.25
#